data_AF-A0A8T8SEE5-F1
#
_entry.id   AF-A0A8T8SEE5-F1
#
_cell.length_a   1.000
_cell.length_b   1.000
_cell.length_c   1.000
_cell.angle_alpha   90.00
_cell.angle_beta   90.00
_cell.angle_gamma   90.00
#
_symmetry.space_group_name_H-M   'P 1'
#
loop_
_entity.id
_entity.type
_entity.pdbx_description
1 polymer ?
#
loop_
_entity_poly.entity_id
_entity_poly.type
_entity_poly.pdbx_seq_one_letter_code
_entity_poly.pdbx_strand_id
1 'polypeptide(L)'
;MLAKQLSNILTELCLRSDVTTDTPLDMDQRFESLREYGRMPRGRENRGRALTNEEIVAALLGLVAAQPSWAGHVVAIIAKLKPVGGKADAFGGPTTLTDALGYILADKATRDGIVAVRLSVAEIGTNCNGLAVITYEHDGARRQISFVRDDAVSLLQPGSESQFDPELRNSPVSRELVFNRRFFERLVREIDEARASIPADRGWRGI
;
A
#
# COMPACT_ATOMS: atom_id res chain seq x y z
N MET A 1 -8.95 13.10 7.03
CA MET A 1 -8.66 11.88 7.81
C MET A 1 -7.34 12.01 8.57
N LEU A 2 -7.35 11.67 9.85
CA LEU A 2 -6.20 11.62 10.77
C LEU A 2 -5.64 10.19 10.93
N ALA A 3 -4.42 10.06 11.46
CA ALA A 3 -3.78 8.75 11.66
C ALA A 3 -4.58 7.77 12.54
N LYS A 4 -5.20 8.25 13.62
CA LYS A 4 -6.01 7.35 14.48
C LYS A 4 -7.29 6.90 13.80
N GLN A 5 -7.90 7.73 12.97
CA GLN A 5 -9.06 7.34 12.16
C GLN A 5 -8.67 6.24 11.16
N LEU A 6 -7.56 6.43 10.43
CA LEU A 6 -7.06 5.39 9.52
C LEU A 6 -6.74 4.08 10.25
N SER A 7 -6.08 4.15 11.41
CA SER A 7 -5.79 2.97 12.22
C SER A 7 -7.07 2.20 12.56
N ASN A 8 -8.12 2.88 13.01
CA ASN A 8 -9.41 2.25 13.32
C ASN A 8 -10.07 1.64 12.06
N ILE A 9 -10.08 2.37 10.95
CA ILE A 9 -10.62 1.89 9.66
C ILE A 9 -9.89 0.62 9.21
N LEU A 10 -8.55 0.62 9.24
CA LEU A 10 -7.77 -0.54 8.83
C LEU A 10 -7.97 -1.72 9.76
N THR A 11 -8.08 -1.50 11.08
CA THR A 11 -8.41 -2.57 12.03
C THR A 11 -9.76 -3.21 11.69
N GLU A 12 -10.77 -2.40 11.36
CA GLU A 12 -12.09 -2.92 10.99
C GLU A 12 -12.09 -3.64 9.64
N LEU A 13 -11.39 -3.09 8.64
CA LEU A 13 -11.25 -3.69 7.32
C LEU A 13 -10.50 -5.02 7.36
N CYS A 14 -9.54 -5.16 8.28
CA CYS A 14 -8.74 -6.37 8.48
C CYS A 14 -9.34 -7.32 9.51
N LEU A 15 -10.51 -7.03 10.10
CA LEU A 15 -11.15 -7.90 11.08
C LEU A 15 -11.36 -9.29 10.48
N ARG A 16 -10.94 -10.34 11.19
CA ARG A 16 -11.00 -11.75 10.75
C ARG A 16 -10.07 -12.09 9.58
N SER A 17 -9.01 -11.32 9.38
CA SER A 17 -7.91 -11.66 8.46
C SER A 17 -6.63 -11.95 9.24
N ASP A 18 -5.67 -12.61 8.59
CA ASP A 18 -4.35 -12.95 9.16
C ASP A 18 -3.44 -11.71 9.36
N VAL A 19 -3.92 -10.50 9.04
CA VAL A 19 -3.20 -9.23 9.20
C VAL A 19 -3.16 -8.77 10.65
N THR A 20 -4.26 -8.97 11.37
CA THR A 20 -4.40 -8.64 12.79
C THR A 20 -4.42 -9.95 13.56
N THR A 21 -3.50 -10.13 14.50
CA THR A 21 -3.73 -11.07 15.60
C THR A 21 -4.90 -10.54 16.43
N ASP A 22 -5.54 -11.39 17.24
CA ASP A 22 -6.65 -10.99 18.14
C ASP A 22 -6.24 -9.96 19.22
N THR A 23 -5.04 -9.37 19.12
CA THR A 23 -4.58 -8.34 20.04
C THR A 23 -4.87 -6.92 19.51
N PRO A 24 -5.58 -6.08 20.28
CA PRO A 24 -5.84 -4.67 19.92
C PRO A 24 -4.59 -3.81 19.69
N LEU A 25 -3.41 -4.31 20.06
CA LEU A 25 -2.12 -3.60 20.01
C LEU A 25 -1.41 -3.69 18.66
N ASP A 26 -1.78 -4.64 17.79
CA ASP A 26 -1.08 -4.87 16.53
C ASP A 26 -1.06 -3.63 15.64
N MET A 27 -2.22 -3.00 15.43
CA MET A 27 -2.30 -1.84 14.55
C MET A 27 -1.57 -0.63 15.14
N ASP A 28 -1.60 -0.46 16.47
CA ASP A 28 -0.85 0.61 17.14
C ASP A 28 0.66 0.39 16.98
N GLN A 29 1.16 -0.85 17.10
CA GLN A 29 2.57 -1.19 16.85
C GLN A 29 2.98 -0.95 15.39
N ARG A 30 2.13 -1.32 14.42
CA ARG A 30 2.37 -1.04 12.99
C ARG A 30 2.51 0.46 12.75
N PHE A 31 1.59 1.25 13.30
CA PHE A 31 1.62 2.71 13.14
C PHE A 31 2.82 3.35 13.84
N GLU A 32 3.27 2.81 14.97
CA GLU A 32 4.51 3.28 15.61
C GLU A 32 5.74 2.96 14.78
N SER A 33 5.85 1.73 14.25
CA SER A 33 6.92 1.35 13.32
C SER A 33 6.93 2.26 12.07
N LEU A 34 5.76 2.57 11.49
CA LEU A 34 5.66 3.52 10.38
C LEU A 34 6.16 4.92 10.76
N ARG A 35 5.88 5.39 11.98
CA ARG A 35 6.43 6.66 12.49
C ARG A 35 7.95 6.58 12.59
N GLU A 36 8.51 5.52 13.18
CA GLU A 36 9.97 5.30 13.30
C GLU A 36 10.70 5.29 11.96
N TYR A 37 10.01 4.95 10.87
CA TYR A 37 10.53 5.00 9.50
C TYR A 37 10.16 6.28 8.72
N GLY A 38 9.51 7.26 9.37
CA GLY A 38 9.14 8.53 8.76
C GLY A 38 8.00 8.43 7.74
N ARG A 39 7.23 7.34 7.79
CA ARG A 39 6.09 7.04 6.90
C ARG A 39 4.74 7.47 7.46
N MET A 40 4.75 8.02 8.66
CA MET A 40 3.60 8.60 9.35
C MET A 40 4.03 9.85 10.13
N PRO A 41 3.11 10.80 10.40
CA PRO A 41 3.43 12.00 11.16
C PRO A 41 3.91 11.65 12.58
N ARG A 42 5.00 12.28 13.01
CA ARG A 42 5.58 12.16 14.37
C ARG A 42 5.18 13.30 15.27
N GLY A 43 5.19 13.04 16.58
CA GLY A 43 5.00 14.06 17.62
C GLY A 43 3.54 14.36 17.93
N ARG A 44 3.28 14.90 19.12
CA ARG A 44 1.91 15.22 19.59
C ARG A 44 1.25 16.28 18.72
N GLU A 45 2.01 17.23 18.20
CA GLU A 45 1.53 18.38 17.42
C GLU A 45 1.00 17.96 16.04
N ASN A 46 1.59 16.93 15.43
CA ASN A 46 1.14 16.45 14.10
C ASN A 46 0.00 15.44 14.16
N ARG A 47 -0.53 15.11 15.36
CA ARG A 47 -1.68 14.20 15.50
C ARG A 47 -2.96 14.77 14.89
N GLY A 48 -3.05 16.09 14.79
CA GLY A 48 -4.18 16.80 14.17
C GLY A 48 -4.03 17.03 12.68
N ARG A 49 -2.89 16.63 12.07
CA ARG A 49 -2.65 16.82 10.63
C ARG A 49 -3.40 15.77 9.81
N ALA A 50 -4.05 16.21 8.74
CA ALA A 50 -4.62 15.31 7.77
C ALA A 50 -3.53 14.48 7.09
N LEU A 51 -3.78 13.18 6.90
CA LEU A 51 -2.87 12.29 6.20
C LEU A 51 -2.91 12.54 4.68
N THR A 52 -1.73 12.52 4.07
CA THR A 52 -1.59 12.50 2.61
C THR A 52 -1.95 11.11 2.05
N ASN A 53 -2.22 11.02 0.74
CA ASN A 53 -2.44 9.72 0.11
C ASN A 53 -1.21 8.80 0.22
N GLU A 54 0.00 9.36 0.16
CA GLU A 54 1.24 8.60 0.33
C GLU A 54 1.33 7.95 1.73
N GLU A 55 0.96 8.68 2.79
CA GLU A 55 0.93 8.14 4.16
C GLU A 55 -0.14 7.05 4.31
N ILE A 56 -1.29 7.22 3.66
CA ILE A 56 -2.33 6.19 3.64
C ILE A 56 -1.83 4.93 2.93
N VAL A 57 -1.19 5.08 1.77
CA VAL A 57 -0.58 3.97 1.03
C VAL A 57 0.50 3.28 1.87
N ALA A 58 1.35 4.05 2.56
CA ALA A 58 2.33 3.47 3.46
C ALA A 58 1.69 2.62 4.58
N ALA A 59 0.54 3.05 5.12
CA ALA A 59 -0.23 2.26 6.08
C ALA A 59 -0.70 0.93 5.49
N LEU A 60 -1.21 0.95 4.26
CA LEU A 60 -1.68 -0.25 3.54
C LEU A 60 -0.54 -1.23 3.29
N LEU A 61 0.58 -0.72 2.79
CA LEU A 61 1.78 -1.51 2.54
C LEU A 61 2.31 -2.13 3.85
N GLY A 62 2.22 -1.42 4.98
CA GLY A 62 2.64 -1.92 6.29
C GLY A 62 1.83 -3.12 6.82
N LEU A 63 0.66 -3.40 6.25
CA LEU A 63 -0.17 -4.55 6.63
C LEU A 63 0.40 -5.89 6.18
N VAL A 64 1.25 -5.90 5.14
CA VAL A 64 1.85 -7.16 4.65
C VAL A 64 2.89 -7.71 5.61
N ALA A 65 3.49 -6.87 6.46
CA ALA A 65 4.50 -7.31 7.42
C ALA A 65 3.94 -8.38 8.36
N ALA A 66 4.68 -9.47 8.55
CA ALA A 66 4.25 -10.54 9.44
C ALA A 66 4.27 -10.06 10.90
N GLN A 67 5.33 -9.36 11.27
CA GLN A 67 5.48 -8.74 12.59
C GLN A 67 5.04 -7.27 12.54
N PRO A 68 4.11 -6.83 13.41
CA PRO A 68 3.67 -5.43 13.47
C PRO A 68 4.80 -4.41 13.59
N SER A 69 5.82 -4.71 14.40
CA SER A 69 7.00 -3.85 14.62
C SER A 69 7.89 -3.68 13.39
N TRP A 70 7.73 -4.52 12.36
CA TRP A 70 8.50 -4.48 11.12
C TRP A 70 7.79 -3.74 9.99
N ALA A 71 6.56 -3.25 10.21
CA ALA A 71 5.77 -2.57 9.18
C ALA A 71 6.53 -1.43 8.49
N GLY A 72 7.23 -0.58 9.24
CA GLY A 72 8.04 0.50 8.70
C GLY A 72 9.19 0.01 7.81
N HIS A 73 9.87 -1.06 8.23
CA HIS A 73 10.96 -1.67 7.47
C HIS A 73 10.47 -2.25 6.14
N VAL A 74 9.39 -3.05 6.20
CA VAL A 74 8.79 -3.65 5.01
C VAL A 74 8.33 -2.58 4.02
N VAL A 75 7.68 -1.51 4.49
CA VAL A 75 7.27 -0.38 3.66
C VAL A 75 8.45 0.30 2.99
N ALA A 76 9.57 0.49 3.68
CA ALA A 76 10.76 1.12 3.11
C ALA A 76 11.30 0.38 1.86
N ILE A 77 10.99 -0.91 1.75
CA ILE A 77 11.37 -1.78 0.64
C ILE A 77 10.25 -1.81 -0.41
N ILE A 78 9.02 -2.18 -0.02
CA ILE A 78 7.96 -2.44 -1.01
C ILE A 78 7.36 -1.17 -1.62
N ALA A 79 7.46 -0.03 -0.94
CA ALA A 79 6.98 1.25 -1.46
C ALA A 79 7.71 1.68 -2.75
N LYS A 80 8.95 1.19 -2.94
CA LYS A 80 9.83 1.55 -4.06
C LYS A 80 9.82 0.54 -5.20
N LEU A 81 9.00 -0.53 -5.11
CA LEU A 81 8.94 -1.52 -6.19
C LEU A 81 8.55 -0.84 -7.49
N LYS A 82 9.25 -1.15 -8.57
CA LYS A 82 9.09 -0.58 -9.89
C LYS A 82 8.38 -1.55 -10.82
N PRO A 83 7.60 -1.05 -11.79
CA PRO A 83 6.89 -1.92 -12.72
C PRO A 83 7.88 -2.70 -13.59
N VAL A 84 7.63 -4.00 -13.74
CA VAL A 84 8.28 -4.82 -14.77
C VAL A 84 7.94 -4.22 -16.14
N GLY A 85 8.92 -4.11 -17.04
CA GLY A 85 8.76 -3.38 -18.30
C GLY A 85 9.06 -1.87 -18.21
N GLY A 86 9.29 -1.36 -17.00
CA GLY A 86 9.78 0.01 -16.75
C GLY A 86 8.70 1.09 -16.68
N LYS A 87 7.63 1.02 -17.49
CA LYS A 87 6.48 1.93 -17.43
C LYS A 87 5.15 1.20 -17.48
N ALA A 88 4.15 1.84 -16.88
CA ALA A 88 2.85 1.24 -16.59
C ALA A 88 1.71 2.20 -16.94
N ASP A 89 1.34 2.31 -18.22
CA ASP A 89 0.42 3.36 -18.64
C ASP A 89 -0.99 3.24 -18.00
N ALA A 90 -1.38 2.05 -17.54
CA ALA A 90 -2.69 1.75 -16.95
C ALA A 90 -3.03 2.52 -15.66
N PHE A 91 -2.05 3.12 -14.97
CA PHE A 91 -2.26 3.83 -13.70
C PHE A 91 -1.67 5.26 -13.73
N GLY A 92 -1.67 5.90 -14.90
CA GLY A 92 -1.08 7.22 -15.08
C GLY A 92 0.46 7.22 -15.18
N GLY A 93 1.06 6.09 -15.54
CA GLY A 93 2.52 5.93 -15.66
C GLY A 93 3.26 5.94 -14.31
N PRO A 94 2.82 5.19 -13.29
CA PRO A 94 3.48 5.15 -12.00
C PRO A 94 4.92 4.68 -12.14
N THR A 95 5.82 5.33 -11.41
CA THR A 95 7.22 4.92 -11.34
C THR A 95 7.46 3.91 -10.22
N THR A 96 6.52 3.83 -9.28
CA THR A 96 6.57 2.95 -8.11
C THR A 96 5.21 2.35 -7.79
N LEU A 97 5.19 1.29 -6.97
CA LEU A 97 3.98 0.73 -6.38
C LEU A 97 3.20 1.79 -5.57
N THR A 98 3.92 2.70 -4.90
CA THR A 98 3.28 3.79 -4.13
C THR A 98 2.47 4.71 -5.03
N ASP A 99 3.03 5.08 -6.20
CA ASP A 99 2.33 5.91 -7.18
C ASP A 99 1.08 5.20 -7.70
N ALA A 100 1.18 3.91 -8.03
CA ALA A 100 0.07 3.12 -8.54
C ALA A 100 -1.08 3.01 -7.53
N LEU A 101 -0.77 2.72 -6.26
CA LEU A 101 -1.77 2.69 -5.19
C LEU A 101 -2.34 4.07 -4.89
N GLY A 102 -1.51 5.13 -4.95
CA GLY A 102 -1.97 6.50 -4.83
C GLY A 102 -2.99 6.86 -5.91
N TYR A 103 -2.77 6.41 -7.14
CA TYR A 103 -3.70 6.59 -8.25
C TYR A 103 -5.01 5.81 -8.05
N ILE A 104 -4.95 4.56 -7.57
CA ILE A 104 -6.14 3.76 -7.22
C ILE A 104 -7.00 4.44 -6.14
N LEU A 105 -6.36 5.07 -5.15
CA LEU A 105 -7.09 5.82 -4.12
C LEU A 105 -7.74 7.09 -4.68
N ALA A 106 -7.07 7.78 -5.61
CA ALA A 106 -7.52 9.07 -6.14
C ALA A 106 -8.55 8.96 -7.27
N ASP A 107 -8.40 8.00 -8.18
CA ASP A 107 -9.21 7.89 -9.38
C ASP A 107 -10.26 6.79 -9.29
N LYS A 108 -11.54 7.17 -9.42
CA LYS A 108 -12.66 6.24 -9.30
C LYS A 108 -12.70 5.25 -10.47
N ALA A 109 -12.48 5.71 -11.70
CA ALA A 109 -12.57 4.85 -12.89
C ALA A 109 -11.53 3.73 -12.83
N THR A 110 -10.31 4.06 -12.42
CA THR A 110 -9.23 3.10 -12.22
C THR A 110 -9.54 2.13 -11.09
N ARG A 111 -10.04 2.64 -9.96
CA ARG A 111 -10.47 1.79 -8.84
C ARG A 111 -11.57 0.80 -9.23
N ASP A 112 -12.52 1.23 -10.06
CA ASP A 112 -13.60 0.38 -10.56
C ASP A 112 -13.08 -0.77 -11.44
N GLY A 113 -11.95 -0.56 -12.12
CA GLY A 113 -11.25 -1.61 -12.88
C GLY A 113 -10.42 -2.57 -12.02
N ILE A 114 -10.15 -2.26 -10.74
CA ILE A 114 -9.32 -3.13 -9.90
C ILE A 114 -10.03 -4.45 -9.63
N VAL A 115 -9.30 -5.54 -9.83
CA VAL A 115 -9.70 -6.87 -9.36
C VAL A 115 -9.05 -7.14 -8.01
N ALA A 116 -7.71 -7.09 -7.98
CA ALA A 116 -6.92 -7.44 -6.81
C ALA A 116 -5.55 -6.77 -6.84
N VAL A 117 -5.05 -6.43 -5.66
CA VAL A 117 -3.65 -6.07 -5.39
C VAL A 117 -3.09 -7.14 -4.46
N ARG A 118 -2.15 -7.94 -4.95
CA ARG A 118 -1.41 -8.93 -4.16
C ARG A 118 -0.05 -8.36 -3.80
N LEU A 119 0.26 -8.35 -2.51
CA LEU A 119 1.58 -8.06 -1.97
C LEU A 119 2.18 -9.36 -1.46
N SER A 120 3.43 -9.64 -1.80
CA SER A 120 4.18 -10.78 -1.31
C SER A 120 5.49 -10.29 -0.71
N VAL A 121 5.77 -10.70 0.52
CA VAL A 121 7.01 -10.38 1.23
C VAL A 121 7.60 -11.63 1.84
N ALA A 122 8.88 -11.86 1.58
CA ALA A 122 9.69 -12.85 2.28
C ALA A 122 10.61 -12.11 3.26
N GLU A 123 10.39 -12.31 4.56
CA GLU A 123 11.22 -11.76 5.65
C GLU A 123 12.22 -12.84 6.07
N ILE A 124 13.53 -12.62 5.86
CA ILE A 124 14.61 -13.52 6.31
C ILE A 124 15.67 -12.67 7.03
N GLY A 125 15.66 -12.72 8.37
CA GLY A 125 16.57 -11.89 9.18
C GLY A 125 16.42 -10.41 8.81
N THR A 126 17.53 -9.70 8.56
CA THR A 126 17.48 -8.27 8.20
C THR A 126 17.12 -7.98 6.73
N ASN A 127 16.81 -9.00 5.93
CA ASN A 127 16.49 -8.84 4.51
C ASN A 127 15.00 -9.09 4.28
N CYS A 128 14.33 -8.15 3.61
CA CYS A 128 13.01 -8.39 3.05
C CYS A 128 13.08 -8.31 1.52
N ASN A 129 12.47 -9.29 0.85
CA ASN A 129 12.23 -9.23 -0.59
C ASN A 129 10.74 -9.06 -0.82
N GLY A 130 10.37 -8.17 -1.75
CA GLY A 130 8.99 -7.85 -2.06
C GLY A 130 8.67 -8.04 -3.53
N LEU A 131 7.46 -8.52 -3.80
CA LEU A 131 6.80 -8.53 -5.10
C LEU A 131 5.40 -7.96 -4.89
N ALA A 132 4.93 -7.14 -5.83
CA ALA A 132 3.53 -6.76 -5.88
C ALA A 132 2.93 -7.02 -7.25
N VAL A 133 1.65 -7.37 -7.27
CA VAL A 133 0.89 -7.64 -8.47
C VAL A 133 -0.42 -6.88 -8.38
N ILE A 134 -0.74 -6.11 -9.41
CA ILE A 134 -2.07 -5.50 -9.56
C ILE A 134 -2.75 -6.16 -10.75
N THR A 135 -3.87 -6.84 -10.47
CA THR A 135 -4.77 -7.40 -11.47
C THR A 135 -5.95 -6.44 -11.64
N TYR A 136 -6.28 -6.10 -12.88
CA TYR A 136 -7.31 -5.13 -13.22
C TYR A 136 -8.00 -5.50 -14.53
N GLU A 137 -9.17 -4.92 -14.77
CA GLU A 137 -9.89 -5.00 -16.03
C GLU A 137 -9.69 -3.70 -16.82
N HIS A 138 -9.38 -3.84 -18.10
CA HIS A 138 -9.25 -2.73 -19.04
C HIS A 138 -9.72 -3.18 -20.42
N ASP A 139 -10.61 -2.42 -21.03
CA ASP A 139 -11.25 -2.76 -22.32
C ASP A 139 -11.87 -4.18 -22.35
N GLY A 140 -12.50 -4.60 -21.24
CA GLY A 140 -13.13 -5.92 -21.12
C GLY A 140 -12.15 -7.10 -21.01
N ALA A 141 -10.84 -6.84 -20.96
CA ALA A 141 -9.81 -7.85 -20.77
C ALA A 141 -9.18 -7.72 -19.38
N ARG A 142 -8.94 -8.87 -18.73
CA ARG A 142 -8.16 -8.90 -17.49
C ARG A 142 -6.68 -8.72 -17.83
N ARG A 143 -6.05 -7.74 -17.21
CA ARG A 143 -4.64 -7.42 -17.32
C ARG A 143 -3.97 -7.51 -15.96
N GLN A 144 -2.65 -7.60 -16.01
CA GLN A 144 -1.80 -7.62 -14.83
C GLN A 144 -0.62 -6.68 -15.03
N ILE A 145 -0.19 -6.09 -13.93
CA ILE A 145 1.13 -5.51 -13.80
C ILE A 145 1.83 -6.07 -12.58
N SER A 146 3.13 -6.32 -12.71
CA SER A 146 3.98 -6.80 -11.63
C SER A 146 5.00 -5.74 -11.27
N PHE A 147 5.32 -5.62 -9.98
CA PHE A 147 6.28 -4.68 -9.43
C PHE A 147 7.37 -5.42 -8.69
N VAL A 148 8.62 -5.17 -9.07
CA VAL A 148 9.82 -5.81 -8.54
C VAL A 148 10.77 -4.78 -7.94
N ARG A 149 11.81 -5.23 -7.26
CA ARG A 149 12.83 -4.34 -6.70
C ARG A 149 13.50 -3.51 -7.78
N ASP A 150 13.94 -2.32 -7.41
CA ASP A 150 14.59 -1.37 -8.31
C ASP A 150 15.99 -1.82 -8.78
N ASP A 151 16.59 -2.80 -8.10
CA ASP A 151 17.83 -3.47 -8.49
C ASP A 151 17.63 -4.63 -9.49
N ALA A 152 16.39 -5.01 -9.82
CA ALA A 152 16.07 -6.02 -10.83
C ALA A 152 16.14 -5.46 -12.27
N VAL A 153 17.28 -4.84 -12.62
CA VAL A 153 17.46 -4.01 -13.83
C VAL A 153 17.01 -4.69 -15.14
N SER A 154 17.21 -6.01 -15.28
CA SER A 154 16.77 -6.78 -16.45
C SER A 154 15.25 -6.84 -16.60
N LEU A 155 14.53 -6.94 -15.48
CA LEU A 155 13.07 -6.97 -15.46
C LEU A 155 12.45 -5.58 -15.68
N LEU A 156 13.21 -4.51 -15.45
CA LEU A 156 12.76 -3.14 -15.68
C LEU A 156 12.91 -2.68 -17.14
N GLN A 157 13.46 -3.52 -18.03
CA GLN A 157 13.55 -3.20 -19.46
C GLN A 157 12.19 -3.41 -20.16
N PRO A 158 11.82 -2.55 -21.13
CA PRO A 158 10.62 -2.76 -21.93
C PRO A 158 10.58 -4.13 -22.60
N GLY A 159 9.43 -4.80 -22.57
CA GLY A 159 9.22 -6.12 -23.15
C GLY A 159 9.40 -7.27 -22.15
N SER A 160 10.05 -7.03 -21.01
CA SER A 160 10.26 -8.04 -19.96
C SER A 160 8.95 -8.51 -19.31
N GLU A 161 7.88 -7.71 -19.39
CA GLU A 161 6.54 -8.05 -18.89
C GLU A 161 5.93 -9.28 -19.58
N SER A 162 6.32 -9.57 -20.83
CA SER A 162 5.79 -10.71 -21.60
C SER A 162 6.34 -12.07 -21.15
N GLN A 163 7.50 -12.08 -20.48
CA GLN A 163 8.20 -13.28 -20.04
C GLN A 163 8.22 -13.43 -18.53
N PHE A 164 7.80 -12.39 -17.80
CA PHE A 164 7.82 -12.40 -16.35
C PHE A 164 6.65 -13.22 -15.79
N ASP A 165 6.98 -14.31 -15.12
CA ASP A 165 6.02 -15.10 -14.36
C ASP A 165 5.99 -14.63 -12.88
N PRO A 166 4.94 -13.94 -12.43
CA PRO A 166 4.78 -13.48 -11.05
C PRO A 166 4.58 -14.62 -10.04
N GLU A 167 4.24 -15.84 -10.48
CA GLU A 167 4.05 -17.00 -9.61
C GLU A 167 5.37 -17.69 -9.28
N LEU A 168 6.45 -17.40 -10.01
CA LEU A 168 7.79 -17.84 -9.66
C LEU A 168 8.26 -17.10 -8.40
N ARG A 169 8.10 -17.78 -7.27
CA ARG A 169 8.50 -17.24 -5.96
C ARG A 169 10.02 -17.14 -5.87
N ASN A 170 10.50 -16.02 -5.35
CA ASN A 170 11.91 -15.80 -5.05
C ASN A 170 12.35 -16.41 -3.71
N SER A 171 11.41 -16.97 -2.94
CA SER A 171 11.63 -17.59 -1.63
C SER A 171 10.76 -18.84 -1.48
N PRO A 172 11.25 -19.91 -0.83
CA PRO A 172 10.44 -21.09 -0.47
C PRO A 172 9.25 -20.75 0.44
N VAL A 173 9.37 -19.68 1.24
CA VAL A 173 8.32 -19.20 2.14
C VAL A 173 8.17 -17.69 2.00
N SER A 174 6.93 -17.23 1.83
CA SER A 174 6.56 -15.82 1.77
C SER A 174 5.20 -15.62 2.42
N ARG A 175 5.00 -14.43 2.98
CA ARG A 175 3.69 -13.95 3.41
C ARG A 175 3.04 -13.21 2.26
N GLU A 176 1.78 -13.50 2.00
CA GLU A 176 0.99 -12.83 0.97
C GLU A 176 -0.22 -12.13 1.60
N LEU A 177 -0.54 -10.95 1.07
CA LEU A 177 -1.74 -10.19 1.42
C LEU A 177 -2.41 -9.74 0.13
N VAL A 178 -3.72 -9.96 0.04
CA VAL A 178 -4.52 -9.61 -1.15
C VAL A 178 -5.61 -8.61 -0.76
N PHE A 179 -5.58 -7.43 -1.39
CA PHE A 179 -6.66 -6.44 -1.31
C PHE A 179 -7.49 -6.52 -2.58
N ASN A 180 -8.81 -6.74 -2.45
CA ASN A 180 -9.71 -6.74 -3.59
C ASN A 180 -10.36 -5.35 -3.79
N ARG A 181 -11.12 -5.20 -4.88
CA ARG A 181 -11.89 -3.99 -5.18
C ARG A 181 -12.67 -3.44 -3.98
N ARG A 182 -13.42 -4.32 -3.31
CA ARG A 182 -14.30 -3.96 -2.18
C ARG A 182 -13.51 -3.35 -1.01
N PHE A 183 -12.29 -3.81 -0.77
CA PHE A 183 -11.40 -3.20 0.22
C PHE A 183 -11.11 -1.73 -0.13
N PHE A 184 -10.70 -1.45 -1.36
CA PHE A 184 -10.37 -0.09 -1.80
C PHE A 184 -11.60 0.82 -1.84
N GLU A 185 -12.74 0.32 -2.32
CA GLU A 185 -14.00 1.09 -2.33
C GLU A 185 -14.41 1.50 -0.92
N ARG A 186 -14.37 0.56 0.03
CA ARG A 186 -14.72 0.85 1.41
C ARG A 186 -13.71 1.82 2.02
N LEU A 187 -12.41 1.59 1.84
CA LEU A 187 -11.38 2.48 2.35
C LEU A 187 -11.54 3.91 1.84
N VAL A 188 -11.72 4.12 0.54
CA VAL A 188 -11.88 5.46 -0.04
C VAL A 188 -13.13 6.15 0.50
N ARG A 189 -14.25 5.43 0.63
CA ARG A 189 -15.46 5.99 1.23
C ARG A 189 -15.21 6.50 2.65
N GLU A 190 -14.58 5.69 3.51
CA GLU A 190 -14.27 6.09 4.89
C GLU A 190 -13.25 7.24 4.94
N ILE A 191 -12.29 7.29 4.00
CA ILE A 191 -11.35 8.41 3.85
C ILE A 191 -12.09 9.71 3.54
N ASP A 192 -13.01 9.68 2.58
CA ASP A 192 -13.75 10.84 2.12
C ASP A 192 -14.68 11.37 3.21
N GLU A 193 -15.40 10.48 3.90
CA GLU A 193 -16.21 10.81 5.07
C GLU A 193 -15.35 11.45 6.18
N ALA A 194 -14.20 10.85 6.51
CA ALA A 194 -13.28 11.37 7.52
C ALA A 194 -12.52 12.63 7.08
N ARG A 195 -12.51 12.98 5.80
CA ARG A 195 -11.97 14.26 5.29
C ARG A 195 -13.05 15.35 5.34
N ALA A 196 -14.29 15.03 4.99
CA ALA A 196 -15.42 15.94 5.11
C ALA A 196 -15.73 16.33 6.56
N SER A 197 -15.41 15.45 7.52
CA SER A 197 -15.63 15.70 8.96
C SER A 197 -14.57 16.59 9.63
N ILE A 198 -13.50 17.00 8.94
CA ILE A 198 -12.49 17.90 9.50
C ILE A 198 -12.93 19.35 9.24
N PRO A 199 -13.20 20.16 10.28
CA PRO A 199 -13.62 21.54 10.08
C PRO A 199 -12.52 22.37 9.40
N ALA A 200 -12.91 23.29 8.51
CA ALA A 200 -12.00 24.13 7.72
C ALA A 200 -11.09 25.05 8.56
N ASP A 201 -11.39 25.24 9.86
CA ASP A 201 -10.69 26.13 10.78
C ASP A 201 -9.33 25.60 11.28
N ARG A 202 -9.04 24.30 11.10
CA ARG A 202 -7.72 23.71 11.43
C ARG A 202 -6.72 23.75 10.26
N GLY A 203 -7.12 24.30 9.11
CA GLY A 203 -6.28 24.40 7.91
C GLY A 203 -5.54 25.73 7.72
N TRP A 204 -5.78 26.74 8.57
CA TRP A 204 -5.15 28.05 8.40
C TRP A 204 -4.88 28.76 9.73
N ARG A 205 -3.62 28.81 10.13
CA ARG A 205 -3.02 29.97 10.80
C ARG A 205 -1.67 30.20 10.17
N GLY A 206 -1.64 31.03 9.13
CA GLY A 206 -0.40 31.66 8.70
C GLY A 206 -0.04 32.73 9.71
N ILE A 207 1.19 32.67 10.22
CA ILE A 207 2.22 33.71 10.06
C ILE A 207 3.54 32.97 9.89
#